data_AF-A0A354BYG5-F1
#
_entry.id   AF-A0A354BYG5-F1
#
_cell.length_a   1.000
_cell.length_b   1.000
_cell.length_c   1.000
_cell.angle_alpha   90.00
_cell.angle_beta   90.00
_cell.angle_gamma   90.00
#
_symmetry.space_group_name_H-M   'P 1'
#
loop_
_entity.id
_entity.type
_entity.pdbx_description
1 polymer ?
#
loop_
_entity_poly.entity_id
_entity_poly.type
_entity_poly.pdbx_seq_one_letter_code
_entity_poly.pdbx_strand_id
1 'polypeptide(L)'
;MPIQSNAMAPDEPSALVEPKPAEMEKVKVLEVRLNEINNMDKSKLTSAEKKTLRKEVKSIKSTLREVGGGVYISVGALILILILLIVLL
;
A
#
# COMPACT_ATOMS: atom_id res chain seq x y z
N MET A 1 35.77 -26.32 -32.93
CA MET A 1 34.97 -26.70 -31.73
C MET A 1 34.02 -25.56 -31.43
N PRO A 2 32.71 -25.80 -31.28
CA PRO A 2 31.71 -24.75 -31.16
C PRO A 2 31.65 -24.14 -29.75
N ILE A 3 31.33 -22.86 -29.74
CA ILE A 3 31.23 -21.93 -28.60
C ILE A 3 30.02 -22.31 -27.75
N GLN A 4 30.21 -22.55 -26.44
CA GLN A 4 29.11 -22.62 -25.48
C GLN A 4 28.90 -21.24 -24.84
N SER A 5 27.95 -20.50 -25.38
CA SER A 5 27.39 -19.29 -24.79
C SER A 5 26.37 -19.69 -23.73
N ASN A 6 26.72 -19.59 -22.45
CA ASN A 6 25.75 -19.64 -21.35
C ASN A 6 25.07 -18.27 -21.22
N ALA A 7 23.97 -18.08 -21.95
CA ALA A 7 23.02 -17.00 -21.66
C ALA A 7 21.88 -17.60 -20.83
N MET A 8 22.04 -17.52 -19.52
CA MET A 8 21.01 -17.80 -18.52
C MET A 8 19.98 -16.67 -18.61
N ALA A 9 18.86 -16.93 -19.27
CA ALA A 9 17.65 -16.14 -19.12
C ALA A 9 16.49 -17.10 -18.81
N PRO A 10 16.17 -17.35 -17.54
CA PRO A 10 14.83 -17.75 -17.19
C PRO A 10 13.97 -16.49 -17.21
N ASP A 11 13.35 -16.23 -18.36
CA ASP A 11 12.07 -15.50 -18.37
C ASP A 11 11.07 -16.42 -17.66
N GLU A 12 10.97 -16.27 -16.35
CA GLU A 12 9.93 -16.93 -15.58
C GLU A 12 8.58 -16.27 -15.85
N PRO A 13 7.54 -17.08 -16.15
CA PRO A 13 6.21 -16.60 -16.43
C PRO A 13 5.55 -16.07 -15.16
N SER A 14 5.04 -14.84 -15.25
CA SER A 14 3.80 -14.34 -14.62
C SER A 14 3.22 -15.24 -13.51
N ALA A 15 3.83 -15.20 -12.33
CA ALA A 15 3.26 -15.73 -11.10
C ALA A 15 2.83 -14.55 -10.23
N LEU A 16 1.60 -14.63 -9.71
CA LEU A 16 1.09 -13.80 -8.62
C LEU A 16 2.19 -13.64 -7.56
N VAL A 17 2.78 -12.45 -7.47
CA VAL A 17 3.86 -12.17 -6.52
C VAL A 17 3.21 -12.12 -5.14
N GLU A 18 3.22 -13.25 -4.44
CA GLU A 18 3.10 -13.25 -2.99
C GLU A 18 4.19 -12.30 -2.46
N PRO A 19 3.86 -11.34 -1.59
CA PRO A 19 4.83 -10.37 -1.10
C PRO A 19 5.98 -11.14 -0.44
N LYS A 20 7.21 -10.82 -0.84
CA LYS A 20 8.41 -11.48 -0.32
C LYS A 20 8.41 -11.34 1.21
N PRO A 21 8.94 -12.29 2.01
CA PRO A 21 8.93 -12.17 3.47
C PRO A 21 9.48 -10.83 4.01
N ALA A 22 10.47 -10.26 3.31
CA ALA A 22 11.02 -8.94 3.60
C ALA A 22 10.06 -7.75 3.35
N GLU A 23 9.06 -7.90 2.49
CA GLU A 23 8.02 -6.90 2.24
C GLU A 23 6.93 -6.95 3.31
N MET A 24 6.57 -8.14 3.80
CA MET A 24 5.64 -8.28 4.93
C MET A 24 6.18 -7.66 6.22
N GLU A 25 7.48 -7.79 6.47
CA GLU A 25 8.12 -7.17 7.63
C GLU A 25 8.10 -5.63 7.54
N LYS A 26 8.34 -5.08 6.34
CA LYS A 26 8.21 -3.63 6.07
C LYS A 26 6.78 -3.15 6.24
N VAL A 27 5.79 -3.91 5.76
CA VAL A 27 4.35 -3.61 5.95
C VAL A 27 4.03 -3.47 7.44
N LYS A 28 4.48 -4.42 8.26
CA LYS A 28 4.21 -4.40 9.70
C LYS A 28 4.84 -3.19 10.40
N VAL A 29 6.05 -2.81 10.02
CA VAL A 29 6.70 -1.58 10.55
C VAL A 29 5.91 -0.32 10.16
N LEU A 30 5.45 -0.25 8.91
CA LEU A 30 4.66 0.86 8.40
C LEU A 30 3.28 0.95 9.10
N GLU A 31 2.65 -0.18 9.40
CA GLU A 31 1.42 -0.25 10.18
C GLU A 31 1.61 0.24 11.61
N VAL A 32 2.70 -0.15 12.27
CA VAL A 32 3.03 0.33 13.63
C VAL A 32 3.20 1.85 13.62
N ARG A 33 3.96 2.40 12.66
CA ARG A 33 4.13 3.85 12.52
C ARG A 33 2.81 4.57 12.25
N LEU A 34 1.96 4.00 11.40
CA LEU A 34 0.64 4.54 11.12
C LEU A 34 -0.23 4.60 12.38
N ASN A 35 -0.18 3.55 13.20
CA ASN A 35 -0.94 3.47 14.45
C ASN A 35 -0.41 4.44 15.51
N GLU A 36 0.91 4.63 15.58
CA GLU A 36 1.54 5.65 16.42
C GLU A 36 1.05 7.07 16.04
N ILE A 37 1.09 7.43 14.75
CA ILE A 37 0.59 8.72 14.26
C ILE A 37 -0.92 8.86 14.52
N ASN A 38 -1.67 7.77 14.44
CA ASN A 38 -3.10 7.79 14.68
C ASN A 38 -3.43 8.13 16.15
N ASN A 39 -2.75 7.47 17.08
CA ASN A 39 -2.95 7.60 18.53
C ASN A 39 -2.23 8.81 19.16
N MET A 40 -1.36 9.49 18.41
CA MET A 40 -0.69 10.70 18.88
C MET A 40 -1.68 11.83 19.18
N ASP A 41 -1.48 12.52 20.32
CA ASP A 41 -2.21 13.75 20.63
C ASP A 41 -1.77 14.89 19.69
N LYS A 42 -2.69 15.33 18.84
CA LYS A 42 -2.47 16.36 17.82
C LYS A 42 -2.95 17.73 18.27
N SER A 43 -3.48 17.86 19.49
CA SER A 43 -4.07 19.11 20.00
C SER A 43 -3.06 20.26 20.00
N LYS A 44 -1.80 19.96 20.34
CA LYS A 44 -0.69 20.92 20.42
C LYS A 44 0.05 21.16 19.11
N LEU A 45 -0.29 20.45 18.03
CA LEU A 45 0.40 20.57 16.75
C LEU A 45 -0.13 21.73 15.92
N THR A 46 0.79 22.43 15.27
CA THR A 46 0.51 23.47 14.28
C THR A 46 -0.14 22.88 13.03
N SER A 47 -0.81 23.73 12.24
CA SER A 47 -1.41 23.33 10.97
C SER A 47 -0.38 22.76 9.98
N ALA A 48 0.86 23.26 10.03
CA ALA A 48 1.96 22.76 9.22
C ALA A 48 2.37 21.34 9.62
N GLU A 49 2.61 21.08 10.91
CA GLU A 49 2.98 19.74 11.41
C GLU A 49 1.87 18.71 11.15
N LYS A 50 0.60 19.09 11.37
CA LYS A 50 -0.55 18.25 11.02
C LYS A 50 -0.58 17.93 9.53
N LYS A 51 -0.17 18.85 8.66
CA LYS A 51 -0.09 18.62 7.20
C LYS A 51 1.04 17.64 6.86
N THR A 52 2.18 17.72 7.55
CA THR A 52 3.30 16.78 7.39
C THR A 52 2.88 15.36 7.76
N LEU A 53 2.22 15.20 8.92
CA LEU A 53 1.70 13.90 9.35
C LEU A 53 0.66 13.33 8.40
N ARG A 54 -0.22 14.16 7.84
CA ARG A 54 -1.18 13.73 6.81
C ARG A 54 -0.49 13.24 5.54
N LYS A 55 0.62 13.88 5.13
CA LYS A 55 1.42 13.44 3.98
C LYS A 55 2.10 12.10 4.28
N GLU A 56 2.67 11.94 5.46
CA GLU A 56 3.31 10.70 5.91
C GLU A 56 2.31 9.54 5.92
N VAL A 57 1.15 9.72 6.54
CA VAL A 57 0.04 8.74 6.55
C VAL A 57 -0.39 8.37 5.14
N LYS A 58 -0.53 9.36 4.23
CA LYS A 58 -0.92 9.10 2.84
C LYS A 58 0.14 8.32 2.08
N SER A 59 1.42 8.60 2.32
CA SER A 59 2.56 7.87 1.73
C SER A 59 2.57 6.43 2.21
N ILE A 60 2.48 6.21 3.53
CA ILE A 60 2.41 4.88 4.14
C ILE A 60 1.25 4.08 3.53
N LYS A 61 0.07 4.70 3.44
CA LYS A 61 -1.11 4.06 2.83
C LYS A 61 -0.90 3.72 1.35
N SER A 62 -0.16 4.53 0.58
CA SER A 62 0.17 4.19 -0.81
C SER A 62 1.09 2.99 -0.88
N THR A 63 2.18 2.99 -0.10
CA THR A 63 3.13 1.89 -0.06
C THR A 63 2.46 0.58 0.38
N LEU A 64 1.58 0.62 1.38
CA LEU A 64 0.79 -0.55 1.80
C LEU A 64 -0.18 -1.02 0.71
N ARG A 65 -0.76 -0.11 -0.10
CA ARG A 65 -1.61 -0.46 -1.25
C ARG A 65 -0.81 -1.14 -2.37
N GLU A 66 0.40 -0.67 -2.62
CA GLU A 66 1.29 -1.22 -3.66
C GLU A 66 1.79 -2.62 -3.29
N VAL A 67 2.11 -2.85 -2.00
CA VAL A 67 2.58 -4.16 -1.51
C VAL A 67 1.44 -5.15 -1.29
N GLY A 68 0.26 -4.68 -0.88
CA GLY A 68 -0.86 -5.55 -0.48
C GLY A 68 -1.80 -6.01 -1.60
N GLY A 69 -1.54 -5.67 -2.87
CA GLY A 69 -2.30 -6.17 -4.04
C GLY A 69 -3.81 -5.85 -4.07
N GLY A 70 -4.34 -5.06 -3.14
CA GLY A 70 -5.78 -4.85 -2.95
C GLY A 70 -6.24 -3.39 -3.05
N VAL A 71 -7.35 -3.17 -3.77
CA VAL A 71 -8.05 -1.87 -3.83
C VAL A 71 -8.80 -1.65 -2.52
N TYR A 72 -8.20 -0.91 -1.59
CA TYR A 72 -8.91 -0.42 -0.41
C TYR A 72 -9.80 0.76 -0.80
N ILE A 73 -11.09 0.46 -0.95
CA ILE A 73 -12.14 1.45 -1.22
C ILE A 73 -12.31 2.30 0.05
N SER A 74 -12.23 3.63 -0.07
CA SER A 74 -12.54 4.51 1.06
C SER A 74 -13.99 4.29 1.49
N VAL A 75 -14.33 4.53 2.77
CA VAL A 75 -15.72 4.41 3.24
C VAL A 75 -16.68 5.23 2.36
N GLY A 76 -16.27 6.43 1.93
CA GLY A 76 -17.05 7.25 0.99
C GLY A 76 -17.21 6.62 -0.40
N ALA A 77 -16.17 5.99 -0.94
CA ALA A 77 -16.27 5.28 -2.21
C ALA A 77 -17.10 3.98 -2.10
N LEU A 78 -17.09 3.32 -0.94
CA LEU A 78 -17.92 2.15 -0.66
C LEU A 78 -19.41 2.54 -0.59
N ILE A 79 -19.71 3.68 0.04
CA ILE A 79 -21.05 4.29 0.04
C ILE A 79 -21.48 4.67 -1.39
N LEU A 80 -20.61 5.30 -2.18
CA LEU A 80 -20.92 5.67 -3.57
C LEU A 80 -21.23 4.44 -4.44
N ILE A 81 -20.49 3.34 -4.28
CA ILE A 81 -20.73 2.08 -4.99
C ILE A 81 -22.09 1.48 -4.59
N LEU A 82 -22.42 1.47 -3.29
CA LEU A 82 -23.72 1.01 -2.81
C LEU A 82 -24.88 1.83 -3.39
N ILE A 83 -24.73 3.16 -3.46
CA ILE A 83 -25.74 4.04 -4.09
C ILE A 83 -25.87 3.71 -5.58
N LEU A 84 -24.75 3.52 -6.29
CA LEU A 84 -24.75 3.20 -7.71
C LEU A 84 -25.49 1.87 -8.00
N LEU A 85 -25.28 0.85 -7.17
CA LEU A 85 -25.97 -0.44 -7.30
C LEU A 85 -27.48 -0.31 -7.12
N ILE A 86 -27.95 0.51 -6.18
CA ILE A 86 -29.39 0.74 -5.97
C ILE A 86 -30.04 1.44 -7.18
N VAL A 87 -29.31 2.30 -7.89
CA VAL A 87 -29.81 3.01 -9.07
C VAL A 87 -29.81 2.13 -10.33
N LEU A 88 -28.88 1.18 -10.42
CA LEU A 88 -28.68 0.32 -11.59
C LEU A 88 -29.46 -1.01 -11.55
N LEU A 89 -29.91 -1.43 -10.37
CA LEU A 89 -30.71 -2.65 -10.16
C LEU A 89 -32.21 -2.34 -10.28
#